data_AF-A0A927XGY0-F1
#
_entry.id   AF-A0A927XGY0-F1
#
_cell.length_a   1.000
_cell.length_b   1.000
_cell.length_c   1.000
_cell.angle_alpha   90.00
_cell.angle_beta   90.00
_cell.angle_gamma   90.00
#
_symmetry.space_group_name_H-M   'P 1'
#
loop_
_entity.id
_entity.type
_entity.pdbx_description
1 polymer ?
#
loop_
_entity_poly.entity_id
_entity_poly.type
_entity_poly.pdbx_seq_one_letter_code
_entity_poly.pdbx_strand_id
1 'polypeptide(L)'
;MLNKNGWGFRSYIIGSSILLLFLLIITFHIISLYNGFANTEGEAIDSFYYQDLEGTLDDVSMEYINRFYNRDITTGVVTISTSKLIDKGLIDKEDLKVSGDKCKGYSVVKKNEDNLLVSESFIKCKNYVTSGYQSWRIE
;
A
#
# COMPACT_ATOMS: atom_id res chain seq x y z
N MET A 1 -3.00 45.39 -44.50
CA MET A 1 -4.00 45.98 -43.58
C MET A 1 -4.46 44.89 -42.62
N LEU A 2 -4.13 44.98 -41.33
CA LEU A 2 -4.58 43.99 -40.35
C LEU A 2 -6.05 44.26 -39.99
N ASN A 3 -6.90 43.26 -40.25
CA ASN A 3 -8.30 43.25 -39.87
C ASN A 3 -8.46 43.17 -38.35
N LYS A 4 -8.87 44.25 -37.69
CA LYS A 4 -9.14 44.29 -36.24
C LYS A 4 -10.60 43.94 -35.95
N ASN A 5 -10.94 42.66 -36.10
CA ASN A 5 -12.21 42.11 -35.62
C ASN A 5 -12.03 41.58 -34.19
N GLY A 6 -11.98 42.48 -33.21
CA GLY A 6 -12.02 42.10 -31.80
C GLY A 6 -13.41 41.57 -31.43
N TRP A 7 -13.46 40.46 -30.68
CA TRP A 7 -14.73 39.99 -30.12
C TRP A 7 -15.23 40.99 -29.08
N GLY A 8 -16.50 41.39 -29.18
CA GLY A 8 -17.08 42.37 -28.27
C GLY A 8 -17.13 41.85 -26.84
N PHE A 9 -17.09 42.76 -25.86
CA PHE A 9 -17.17 42.45 -24.42
C PHE A 9 -18.35 41.52 -24.05
N ARG A 10 -19.47 41.64 -24.76
CA ARG A 10 -20.63 40.75 -24.62
C ARG A 10 -20.31 39.28 -24.93
N SER A 11 -19.50 39.02 -25.95
CA SER A 11 -19.07 37.68 -26.33
C SER A 11 -18.17 37.05 -25.26
N TYR A 12 -17.33 37.84 -24.59
CA TYR A 12 -16.51 37.36 -23.47
C TYR A 12 -17.34 36.99 -22.25
N ILE A 13 -18.37 37.77 -21.91
CA ILE A 13 -19.28 37.42 -20.80
C ILE A 13 -20.02 36.12 -21.09
N ILE A 14 -20.56 35.97 -22.30
CA ILE A 14 -21.27 34.74 -22.71
C ILE A 14 -20.34 33.53 -22.65
N GLY A 15 -19.12 33.65 -23.19
CA GLY A 15 -18.13 32.58 -23.12
C GLY A 15 -17.74 32.21 -21.68
N SER A 16 -17.55 33.21 -20.82
CA SER A 16 -17.23 33.00 -19.41
C SER A 16 -18.37 32.31 -18.66
N SER A 17 -19.63 32.67 -18.93
CA SER A 17 -20.80 32.04 -18.30
C SER A 17 -20.95 30.58 -18.73
N ILE A 18 -20.70 30.27 -20.01
CA ILE A 18 -20.73 28.89 -20.52
C ILE A 18 -19.64 28.05 -19.84
N LEU A 19 -18.42 28.59 -19.74
CA LEU A 19 -17.30 27.89 -19.10
C LEU A 19 -17.58 27.60 -17.62
N LEU A 20 -18.17 28.57 -16.90
CA LEU A 20 -18.56 28.39 -15.50
C LEU A 20 -19.62 27.29 -15.34
N LEU A 21 -20.58 27.21 -16.26
CA LEU A 21 -21.61 26.17 -16.25
C LEU A 21 -21.01 24.78 -16.45
N PHE A 22 -20.06 24.62 -17.38
CA PHE A 22 -19.34 23.36 -17.57
C PHE A 22 -18.52 22.98 -16.32
N LEU A 23 -17.88 23.95 -15.68
CA LEU A 23 -17.12 23.71 -14.45
C LEU A 23 -18.02 23.18 -13.32
N LEU A 24 -19.20 23.78 -13.15
CA LEU A 24 -20.18 23.30 -12.16
C LEU A 24 -20.66 21.87 -12.46
N ILE A 25 -20.94 21.54 -13.72
CA ILE A 25 -21.31 20.18 -14.13
C ILE A 25 -20.20 19.17 -13.79
N ILE A 26 -18.95 19.51 -14.10
CA ILE A 26 -17.80 18.65 -13.77
C ILE A 26 -17.70 18.44 -12.26
N THR A 27 -17.79 19.50 -11.45
CA THR A 27 -17.72 19.38 -9.99
C THR A 27 -18.88 18.54 -9.44
N PHE A 28 -20.08 18.68 -9.99
CA PHE A 28 -21.24 17.87 -9.61
C PHE A 28 -21.01 16.38 -9.90
N HIS A 29 -20.49 16.04 -11.08
CA HIS A 29 -20.18 14.66 -11.42
C HIS A 29 -19.04 14.09 -10.57
N ILE A 30 -18.02 14.88 -10.24
CA ILE A 30 -16.95 14.46 -9.33
C ILE A 30 -17.50 14.16 -7.93
N ILE A 31 -18.37 15.03 -7.39
CA ILE A 31 -19.00 14.81 -6.08
C ILE A 31 -19.93 13.59 -6.13
N SER A 32 -20.72 13.43 -7.19
CA SER A 32 -21.59 12.27 -7.38
C SER A 32 -20.80 10.97 -7.48
N LEU A 33 -19.63 11.01 -8.14
CA LEU A 33 -18.74 9.87 -8.26
C LEU A 33 -18.08 9.54 -6.91
N TYR A 34 -17.60 10.55 -6.19
CA TYR A 34 -17.03 10.41 -4.85
C TYR A 34 -18.06 9.81 -3.87
N ASN A 35 -19.29 10.31 -3.90
CA ASN A 35 -20.39 9.77 -3.10
C ASN A 35 -20.79 8.37 -3.56
N GLY A 36 -20.68 8.06 -4.85
CA GLY A 36 -20.87 6.71 -5.38
C GLY A 36 -19.85 5.72 -4.81
N PHE A 37 -18.57 6.11 -4.76
CA PHE A 37 -17.52 5.31 -4.12
C PHE A 37 -17.70 5.21 -2.60
N ALA A 38 -18.05 6.31 -1.92
CA ALA A 38 -18.26 6.31 -0.46
C ALA A 38 -19.45 5.44 -0.01
N ASN A 39 -20.47 5.26 -0.86
CA ASN A 39 -21.60 4.39 -0.58
C ASN A 39 -21.39 2.94 -1.06
N THR A 40 -20.22 2.63 -1.63
CA THR A 40 -19.83 1.26 -1.98
C THR A 40 -18.95 0.72 -0.85
N GLU A 41 -19.53 0.53 0.33
CA GLU A 41 -18.94 -0.33 1.37
C GLU A 41 -19.06 -1.80 0.93
N GLY A 42 -18.25 -2.15 -0.05
CA GLY A 42 -17.64 -3.46 -0.16
C GLY A 42 -16.15 -3.18 -0.23
N GLU A 43 -15.45 -3.40 0.88
CA GLU A 43 -14.03 -3.07 1.11
C GLU A 43 -13.17 -3.44 -0.11
N ALA A 44 -12.93 -2.47 -1.00
CA ALA A 44 -11.83 -2.55 -1.93
C ALA A 44 -10.57 -2.28 -1.10
N ILE A 45 -10.10 -3.32 -0.39
CA ILE A 45 -8.80 -3.26 0.27
C ILE A 45 -7.78 -3.11 -0.85
N ASP A 46 -7.24 -1.89 -0.96
CA ASP A 46 -6.28 -1.55 -1.99
C ASP A 46 -5.06 -2.47 -1.84
N SER A 47 -4.65 -3.11 -2.93
CA SER A 47 -3.49 -4.00 -2.98
C SER A 47 -2.23 -3.33 -2.43
N PHE A 48 -2.21 -2.00 -2.45
CA PHE A 48 -1.17 -1.16 -1.86
C PHE A 48 -0.98 -1.39 -0.36
N TYR A 49 -2.04 -1.55 0.44
CA TYR A 49 -1.93 -1.74 1.89
C TYR A 49 -1.23 -3.06 2.25
N TYR A 50 -1.51 -4.13 1.50
CA TYR A 50 -0.86 -5.41 1.73
C TYR A 50 0.62 -5.38 1.36
N GLN A 51 0.97 -4.67 0.29
CA GLN A 51 2.37 -4.46 -0.12
C GLN A 51 3.14 -3.62 0.90
N ASP A 52 2.53 -2.56 1.45
CA ASP A 52 3.14 -1.76 2.51
C ASP A 52 3.38 -2.58 3.79
N LEU A 53 2.43 -3.45 4.14
CA LEU A 53 2.59 -4.37 5.27
C LEU A 53 3.71 -5.38 5.05
N GLU A 54 3.82 -5.94 3.84
CA GLU A 54 4.93 -6.83 3.46
C GLU A 54 6.28 -6.10 3.54
N GLY A 55 6.38 -4.88 3.02
CA GLY A 55 7.59 -4.07 3.10
C GLY A 55 7.99 -3.74 4.54
N THR A 56 7.01 -3.40 5.38
CA THR A 56 7.24 -3.16 6.82
C THR A 56 7.77 -4.42 7.51
N LEU A 57 7.24 -5.59 7.17
CA LEU A 57 7.73 -6.87 7.71
C LEU A 57 9.14 -7.20 7.24
N ASP A 58 9.50 -6.82 6.01
CA ASP A 58 10.87 -6.98 5.51
C ASP A 58 11.85 -6.12 6.30
N ASP A 59 11.54 -4.85 6.51
CA ASP A 59 12.38 -3.92 7.26
C ASP A 59 12.58 -4.38 8.71
N VAL A 60 11.50 -4.77 9.38
CA VAL A 60 11.56 -5.21 10.78
C VAL A 60 12.26 -6.58 10.91
N SER A 61 12.11 -7.46 9.93
CA SER A 61 12.85 -8.72 9.90
C SER A 61 14.34 -8.53 9.66
N MET A 62 14.71 -7.58 8.82
CA MET A 62 16.10 -7.16 8.65
C MET A 62 16.67 -6.57 9.94
N GLU A 63 15.87 -5.77 10.67
CA GLU A 63 16.24 -5.28 11.99
C GLU A 63 16.42 -6.41 13.01
N TYR A 64 15.54 -7.42 13.03
CA TYR A 64 15.69 -8.61 13.87
C TYR A 64 17.03 -9.31 13.59
N ILE A 65 17.37 -9.53 12.32
CA ILE A 65 18.65 -10.15 11.94
C ILE A 65 19.84 -9.27 12.34
N ASN A 66 19.72 -7.95 12.19
CA ASN A 66 20.77 -7.03 12.62
C ASN A 66 20.98 -7.07 14.14
N ARG A 67 19.90 -7.07 14.93
CA ARG A 67 19.96 -7.04 16.40
C ARG A 67 20.41 -8.37 17.01
N PHE A 68 19.94 -9.51 16.48
CA PHE A 68 20.14 -10.82 17.11
C PHE A 68 21.17 -11.71 16.43
N TYR A 69 21.50 -11.43 15.16
CA TYR A 69 22.46 -12.21 14.37
C TYR A 69 23.62 -11.36 13.86
N ASN A 70 23.66 -10.06 14.15
CA ASN A 70 24.70 -9.13 13.70
C ASN A 70 24.94 -9.19 12.19
N ARG A 71 23.85 -9.37 11.41
CA ARG A 71 23.87 -9.57 9.95
C ARG A 71 24.63 -10.80 9.46
N ASP A 72 24.98 -11.72 10.36
CA ASP A 72 25.62 -12.98 10.00
C ASP A 72 24.66 -14.16 10.17
N ILE A 73 24.12 -14.59 9.03
CA ILE A 73 23.47 -15.88 8.87
C ILE A 73 24.47 -16.80 8.19
N THR A 74 25.21 -17.55 9.02
CA THR A 74 26.37 -18.38 8.65
C THR A 74 26.00 -19.48 7.67
N THR A 75 24.83 -20.12 7.83
CA THR A 75 24.38 -21.18 6.94
C THR A 75 22.86 -21.22 6.83
N GLY A 76 22.34 -20.54 5.82
CA GLY A 76 21.02 -20.87 5.27
C GLY A 76 19.98 -19.77 5.37
N VAL A 77 18.75 -20.23 5.53
CA VAL A 77 17.53 -19.43 5.45
C VAL A 77 16.96 -19.27 6.85
N VAL A 78 16.76 -18.03 7.30
CA VAL A 78 16.12 -17.74 8.58
C VAL A 78 14.67 -17.36 8.33
N THR A 79 13.74 -18.11 8.92
CA THR A 79 12.32 -17.75 8.91
C THR A 79 11.98 -17.05 10.22
N ILE A 80 11.32 -15.90 10.12
CA ILE A 80 10.94 -15.07 11.26
C ILE A 80 9.43 -14.86 11.20
N SER A 81 8.69 -15.45 12.13
CA SER A 81 7.25 -15.27 12.20
C SER A 81 6.89 -13.90 12.78
N THR A 82 5.74 -13.37 12.36
CA THR A 82 5.11 -12.19 12.97
C THR A 82 4.91 -12.34 14.48
N SER A 83 4.57 -13.53 14.98
CA SER A 83 4.50 -13.80 16.42
C SER A 83 5.82 -13.56 17.13
N LYS A 84 6.93 -14.00 16.53
CA LYS A 84 8.27 -13.80 17.10
C LYS A 84 8.69 -12.33 17.10
N LEU A 85 8.32 -11.57 16.07
CA LEU A 85 8.56 -10.12 16.02
C LEU A 85 7.79 -9.38 17.12
N ILE A 86 6.52 -9.77 17.37
CA ILE A 86 5.71 -9.26 18.48
C ILE A 86 6.35 -9.61 19.83
N ASP A 87 6.76 -10.87 20.01
CA ASP A 87 7.37 -11.33 21.27
C ASP A 87 8.70 -10.62 21.57
N LYS A 88 9.38 -10.12 20.53
CA LYS A 88 10.60 -9.32 20.65
C LYS A 88 10.34 -7.80 20.72
N GLY A 89 9.08 -7.38 20.68
CA GLY A 89 8.69 -5.97 20.74
C GLY A 89 9.17 -5.16 19.54
N LEU A 90 9.31 -5.80 18.37
CA LEU A 90 9.72 -5.15 17.13
C LEU A 90 8.54 -4.65 16.30
N ILE A 91 7.36 -5.27 16.46
CA ILE A 91 6.08 -4.82 15.92
C ILE A 91 4.99 -5.01 16.97
N ASP A 92 3.92 -4.24 16.85
CA ASP A 92 2.71 -4.42 17.64
C ASP A 92 1.66 -5.23 16.88
N LYS A 93 0.70 -5.80 17.63
CA LYS A 93 -0.44 -6.52 17.04
C LYS A 93 -1.34 -5.63 16.19
N GLU A 94 -1.29 -4.31 16.43
CA GLU A 94 -2.06 -3.32 15.68
C GLU A 94 -1.44 -3.05 14.32
N ASP A 95 -0.12 -3.18 14.18
CA ASP A 95 0.59 -3.02 12.90
C ASP A 95 0.24 -4.15 11.91
N LEU A 96 -0.24 -5.28 12.41
CA LEU A 96 -0.70 -6.43 11.62
C LEU A 96 -2.20 -6.37 11.27
N LYS A 97 -2.83 -5.21 11.39
CA LYS A 97 -4.24 -5.02 11.04
C LYS A 97 -4.41 -4.22 9.76
N VAL A 98 -5.15 -4.78 8.82
CA VAL A 98 -5.57 -4.07 7.59
C VAL A 98 -7.09 -4.06 7.56
N SER A 99 -7.70 -2.87 7.58
CA SER A 99 -9.16 -2.69 7.56
C SER A 99 -9.91 -3.53 8.61
N GLY A 100 -9.34 -3.67 9.82
CA GLY A 100 -9.94 -4.45 10.91
C GLY A 100 -9.72 -5.98 10.82
N ASP A 101 -9.10 -6.47 9.75
CA ASP A 101 -8.69 -7.86 9.61
C ASP A 101 -7.28 -8.08 10.18
N LYS A 102 -7.08 -9.23 10.82
CA LYS A 102 -5.79 -9.59 11.44
C LYS A 102 -4.98 -10.46 10.50
N CYS A 103 -3.86 -9.94 10.05
CA CYS A 103 -2.93 -10.66 9.21
C CYS A 103 -1.96 -11.48 10.07
N LYS A 104 -1.56 -12.64 9.53
CA LYS A 104 -0.45 -13.45 10.05
C LYS A 104 0.56 -13.64 8.94
N GLY A 105 1.83 -13.66 9.28
CA GLY A 105 2.87 -13.82 8.29
C GLY A 105 4.20 -14.24 8.86
N TYR A 106 5.16 -14.35 7.96
CA TYR A 106 6.56 -14.56 8.27
C TYR A 106 7.41 -13.95 7.17
N SER A 107 8.67 -13.68 7.51
CA SER A 107 9.67 -13.23 6.55
C SER A 107 10.78 -14.26 6.46
N VAL A 108 11.31 -14.41 5.25
CA VAL A 108 12.39 -15.34 4.94
C VAL A 108 13.62 -14.52 4.60
N VAL A 109 14.60 -14.52 5.49
CA VAL A 109 15.88 -13.83 5.27
C VAL A 109 16.92 -14.83 4.79
N LYS A 110 17.56 -14.52 3.67
CA LYS A 110 18.60 -15.32 3.02
C LYS A 110 19.68 -14.43 2.41
N LYS A 111 20.84 -14.99 2.10
CA LYS A 111 21.84 -14.31 1.26
C LYS A 111 21.52 -14.58 -0.21
N ASN A 112 21.54 -13.54 -1.05
CA ASN A 112 21.41 -13.69 -2.50
C ASN A 112 22.73 -14.17 -3.14
N GLU A 113 22.77 -14.24 -4.46
CA GLU A 113 23.96 -14.66 -5.22
C GLU A 113 25.16 -13.72 -4.99
N ASP A 114 24.91 -12.45 -4.71
CA ASP A 114 25.92 -11.43 -4.38
C ASP A 114 26.33 -11.43 -2.90
N ASN A 115 25.90 -12.44 -2.12
CA ASN A 115 26.15 -12.55 -0.68
C ASN A 115 25.54 -11.40 0.16
N LEU A 116 24.56 -10.68 -0.39
CA LEU A 116 23.78 -9.64 0.30
C LEU A 116 22.57 -10.25 0.99
N LEU A 117 22.27 -9.76 2.19
CA LEU A 117 21.05 -10.15 2.91
C LEU A 117 19.82 -9.57 2.20
N VAL A 118 18.85 -10.44 1.94
CA VAL A 118 17.55 -10.09 1.38
C VAL A 118 16.47 -10.72 2.26
N SER A 119 15.45 -9.92 2.59
CA SER A 119 14.22 -10.37 3.22
C SER A 119 13.11 -10.48 2.19
N GLU A 120 12.26 -11.47 2.35
CA GLU A 120 11.06 -11.66 1.56
C GLU A 120 9.91 -12.04 2.49
N SER A 121 8.90 -11.17 2.57
CA SER A 121 7.78 -11.30 3.50
C SER A 121 6.54 -11.89 2.87
N PHE A 122 5.85 -12.74 3.64
CA PHE A 122 4.63 -13.42 3.22
C PHE A 122 3.57 -13.27 4.29
N ILE A 123 2.42 -12.73 3.91
CA ILE A 123 1.28 -12.51 4.79
C ILE A 123 0.04 -13.27 4.30
N LYS A 124 -0.80 -13.60 5.26
CA LYS A 124 -2.13 -14.18 5.09
C LYS A 124 -3.10 -13.43 5.98
N CYS A 125 -4.05 -12.79 5.33
CA CYS A 125 -5.21 -12.16 5.92
C CYS A 125 -6.47 -12.93 5.45
N LYS A 126 -7.66 -12.52 5.86
CA LYS A 126 -8.95 -13.11 5.48
C LYS A 126 -9.18 -13.06 3.96
N ASN A 127 -8.88 -11.93 3.33
CA ASN A 127 -9.16 -11.67 1.91
C ASN A 127 -7.90 -11.58 1.04
N TYR A 128 -6.71 -11.82 1.61
CA TYR A 128 -5.44 -11.67 0.92
C TYR A 128 -4.42 -12.71 1.36
N VAL A 129 -3.68 -13.26 0.41
CA VAL A 129 -2.56 -14.17 0.65
C VAL A 129 -1.46 -13.83 -0.33
N THR A 130 -0.25 -13.58 0.18
CA THR A 130 0.93 -13.37 -0.65
C THR A 130 1.19 -14.62 -1.50
N SER A 131 1.55 -14.42 -2.77
CA SER A 131 1.94 -15.53 -3.64
C SER A 131 3.14 -16.28 -3.04
N GLY A 132 3.09 -17.61 -3.06
CA GLY A 132 4.16 -18.44 -2.47
C GLY A 132 4.07 -18.63 -0.95
N TYR A 133 3.05 -18.10 -0.29
CA TYR A 133 2.84 -18.31 1.14
C TYR A 133 2.70 -19.80 1.50
N GLN A 134 3.60 -20.27 2.36
CA GLN A 134 3.62 -21.61 2.96
C GLN A 134 3.18 -21.58 4.44
N SER A 135 2.05 -22.22 4.77
CA SER A 135 1.47 -22.16 6.13
C SER A 135 2.30 -22.85 7.22
N TRP A 136 3.04 -23.90 6.87
CA TRP A 136 3.86 -24.68 7.81
C TRP A 136 5.08 -23.93 8.35
N ARG A 137 5.39 -22.73 7.83
CA ARG A 137 6.50 -21.87 8.29
C ARG A 137 6.18 -21.01 9.52
N ILE A 138 4.91 -21.02 9.96
CA ILE A 138 4.42 -20.22 11.09
C ILE A 138 4.26 -21.09 12.35
N GLU A 139 4.44 -22.41 12.23
CA GLU A 139 4.37 -23.36 13.36
C GLU A 139 5.52 -23.18 14.36
#